data_AF-A0A2E3MZ99-F1
#
_entry.id   AF-A0A2E3MZ99-F1
#
_cell.length_a   1.000
_cell.length_b   1.000
_cell.length_c   1.000
_cell.angle_alpha   90.00
_cell.angle_beta   90.00
_cell.angle_gamma   90.00
#
_symmetry.space_group_name_H-M   'P 1'
#
loop_
_entity.id
_entity.type
_entity.pdbx_description
1 polymer ?
#
loop_
_entity_poly.entity_id
_entity_poly.type
_entity_poly.pdbx_seq_one_letter_code
_entity_poly.pdbx_strand_id
1 'polypeptide(L)'
;PNGGKPMYSWNTSDIATELGSADELTSALDLINVVPNPYFAYSEYERNRLDTRVKITNLPDRCTIKIYTTNGKLVRTFKKDNTTTSIDWDLNNHKNIPVAGGVYLIHVDVPGIGERVLKFFGGMRQIDLQGI
;
A
#
# COMPACT_ATOMS: atom_id res chain seq x y z
N PRO A 1 46.88 -28.35 -11.99
CA PRO A 1 45.72 -29.25 -12.25
C PRO A 1 45.08 -29.70 -10.92
N ASN A 2 43.77 -29.48 -10.72
CA ASN A 2 43.06 -29.67 -9.45
C ASN A 2 42.77 -31.14 -9.08
N GLY A 3 43.81 -32.00 -9.07
CA GLY A 3 43.81 -33.30 -8.37
C GLY A 3 42.63 -34.27 -8.57
N GLY A 4 41.85 -34.18 -9.66
CA GLY A 4 40.71 -35.06 -9.93
C GLY A 4 39.48 -34.85 -9.03
N LYS A 5 39.39 -33.75 -8.28
CA LYS A 5 38.20 -33.46 -7.43
C LYS A 5 37.16 -32.63 -8.21
N PRO A 6 35.85 -32.91 -8.05
CA PRO A 6 34.81 -32.10 -8.68
C PRO A 6 34.87 -30.67 -8.15
N MET A 7 34.94 -29.72 -9.08
CA MET A 7 34.96 -28.30 -8.80
C MET A 7 33.52 -27.79 -8.92
N TYR A 8 32.92 -27.41 -7.79
CA TYR A 8 31.64 -26.70 -7.77
C TYR A 8 31.92 -25.22 -7.53
N SER A 9 31.39 -24.38 -8.41
CA SER A 9 31.39 -22.92 -8.24
C SER A 9 29.95 -22.45 -8.09
N TRP A 10 29.64 -21.78 -6.98
CA TRP A 10 28.39 -21.04 -6.83
C TRP A 10 28.66 -19.59 -7.18
N ASN A 11 27.85 -19.01 -8.07
CA ASN A 11 27.91 -17.60 -8.42
C ASN A 11 26.54 -16.95 -8.12
N THR A 12 26.56 -15.76 -7.53
CA THR A 12 25.38 -14.97 -7.16
C THR A 12 25.13 -13.83 -8.16
N SER A 13 25.87 -13.78 -9.28
CA SER A 13 25.76 -12.74 -10.31
C SER A 13 24.37 -12.64 -10.94
N ASP A 14 23.61 -13.74 -10.97
CA ASP A 14 22.25 -13.78 -11.52
C ASP A 14 21.19 -13.35 -10.47
N ILE A 15 21.59 -13.09 -9.23
CA ILE A 15 20.75 -12.58 -8.12
C ILE A 15 21.23 -11.17 -7.71
N ALA A 16 21.81 -10.43 -8.66
CA ALA A 16 22.15 -9.03 -8.44
C ALA A 16 20.90 -8.16 -8.66
N THR A 17 20.70 -7.15 -7.81
CA THR A 17 19.64 -6.16 -8.00
C THR A 17 19.90 -5.39 -9.29
N GLU A 18 19.13 -5.66 -10.35
CA GLU A 18 19.20 -4.89 -11.59
C GLU A 18 18.50 -3.54 -11.41
N LEU A 19 19.25 -2.46 -11.56
CA LEU A 19 18.71 -1.09 -11.50
C LEU A 19 18.19 -0.70 -12.89
N GLY A 20 16.89 -0.45 -13.01
CA GLY A 20 16.29 0.14 -14.21
C GLY A 20 15.64 -0.82 -15.23
N SER A 21 15.38 -2.07 -14.85
CA SER A 21 14.57 -2.97 -15.68
C SER A 21 13.08 -2.63 -15.55
N ALA A 22 12.44 -2.26 -16.66
CA ALA A 22 11.02 -1.88 -16.70
C ALA A 22 10.08 -3.04 -16.30
N ASP A 23 10.49 -4.28 -16.56
CA ASP A 23 9.75 -5.49 -16.18
C ASP A 23 9.80 -5.73 -14.65
N GLU A 24 10.95 -5.53 -14.02
CA GLU A 24 11.11 -5.62 -12.57
C GLU A 24 10.39 -4.49 -11.84
N LEU A 25 10.35 -3.30 -12.43
CA LEU A 25 9.60 -2.14 -11.95
C LEU A 25 8.09 -2.39 -11.96
N THR A 26 7.56 -3.09 -12.96
CA THR A 26 6.15 -3.50 -13.01
C THR A 26 5.85 -4.51 -11.92
N SER A 27 6.75 -5.49 -11.72
CA SER A 27 6.65 -6.46 -10.63
C SER A 27 6.70 -5.80 -9.24
N ALA A 28 7.51 -4.75 -9.08
CA ALA A 28 7.57 -3.96 -7.84
C ALA A 28 6.27 -3.19 -7.55
N LEU A 29 5.56 -2.71 -8.59
CA LEU A 29 4.24 -2.09 -8.42
C LEU A 29 3.19 -3.09 -7.95
N ASP A 30 3.32 -4.37 -8.30
CA ASP A 30 2.41 -5.42 -7.84
C ASP A 30 2.58 -5.80 -6.37
N LEU A 31 3.72 -5.47 -5.77
CA LEU A 31 3.92 -5.60 -4.32
C LEU A 31 3.13 -4.55 -3.53
N ILE A 32 2.68 -3.46 -4.15
CA ILE A 32 1.89 -2.42 -3.47
C ILE A 32 0.60 -3.07 -2.98
N ASN A 33 0.37 -2.97 -1.68
CA ASN A 33 -0.78 -3.60 -1.03
C ASN A 33 -1.40 -2.67 0.01
N VAL A 34 -2.63 -3.00 0.39
CA VAL A 34 -3.39 -2.30 1.43
C VAL A 34 -3.67 -3.28 2.56
N VAL A 35 -3.27 -2.89 3.77
CA VAL A 35 -3.35 -3.72 4.96
C VAL A 35 -3.97 -2.91 6.11
N PRO A 36 -4.99 -3.43 6.82
CA PRO A 36 -5.67 -4.70 6.59
C PRO A 36 -6.65 -4.63 5.42
N ASN A 37 -6.78 -5.70 4.63
CA ASN A 37 -7.83 -5.84 3.62
C ASN A 37 -8.34 -7.30 3.61
N PRO A 38 -9.62 -7.57 3.94
CA PRO A 38 -10.67 -6.61 4.28
C PRO A 38 -10.50 -6.01 5.67
N TYR A 39 -10.75 -4.72 5.83
CA TYR A 39 -10.73 -4.08 7.15
C TYR A 39 -12.06 -4.34 7.86
N PHE A 40 -12.05 -5.23 8.84
CA PHE A 40 -13.21 -5.56 9.67
C PHE A 40 -13.14 -4.87 11.03
N ALA A 41 -13.15 -3.53 11.03
CA ALA A 41 -13.44 -2.76 12.23
C ALA A 41 -12.53 -3.04 13.46
N TYR A 42 -11.39 -3.70 13.26
CA TYR A 42 -10.37 -4.02 14.24
C TYR A 42 -9.07 -4.28 13.48
N SER A 43 -8.04 -3.50 13.79
CA SER A 43 -6.66 -3.80 13.39
C SER A 43 -5.79 -3.93 14.63
N GLU A 44 -4.90 -4.91 14.69
CA GLU A 44 -3.91 -5.03 15.78
C GLU A 44 -3.00 -3.80 15.92
N TYR A 45 -3.00 -2.91 14.92
CA TYR A 45 -2.28 -1.62 14.95
C TYR A 45 -3.02 -0.50 15.71
N GLU A 46 -4.25 -0.74 16.17
CA GLU A 46 -5.10 0.28 16.81
C GLU A 46 -4.93 0.24 18.33
N ARG A 47 -4.38 1.32 18.90
CA ARG A 47 -4.20 1.44 20.37
C ARG A 47 -5.49 1.77 21.12
N ASN A 48 -6.50 2.30 20.43
CA ASN A 48 -7.76 2.78 21.02
C ASN A 48 -8.96 2.34 20.16
N ARG A 49 -10.11 2.10 20.81
CA ARG A 49 -11.42 1.74 20.17
C ARG A 49 -11.95 2.76 19.14
N LEU A 50 -11.30 3.92 19.02
CA LEU A 50 -11.67 5.04 18.14
C LEU A 50 -10.67 5.28 17.01
N ASP A 51 -9.53 4.60 17.02
CA ASP A 51 -8.49 4.79 16.01
C ASP A 51 -8.75 3.79 14.88
N THR A 52 -8.98 4.27 13.66
CA THR A 52 -9.13 3.42 12.48
C THR A 52 -7.99 3.71 11.51
N ARG A 53 -7.09 2.75 11.29
CA ARG A 53 -5.91 2.97 10.43
C ARG A 53 -5.75 1.88 9.38
N VAL A 54 -5.62 2.31 8.14
CA VAL A 54 -5.30 1.47 6.99
C VAL A 54 -3.97 1.91 6.43
N LYS A 55 -3.05 0.96 6.24
CA LYS A 55 -1.73 1.23 5.69
C LYS A 55 -1.68 0.79 4.24
N ILE A 56 -1.19 1.67 3.38
CA ILE A 56 -0.76 1.31 2.03
C ILE A 56 0.75 1.05 2.13
N THR A 57 1.19 -0.15 1.79
CA THR A 57 2.56 -0.63 1.97
C THR A 57 3.26 -0.86 0.64
N ASN A 58 4.59 -1.00 0.70
CA ASN A 58 5.48 -1.20 -0.46
C ASN A 58 5.40 -0.06 -1.47
N LEU A 59 5.22 1.17 -0.97
CA LEU A 59 5.20 2.37 -1.79
C LEU A 59 6.64 2.82 -2.11
N PRO A 60 6.90 3.28 -3.35
CA PRO A 60 8.18 3.89 -3.70
C PRO A 60 8.32 5.28 -3.06
N ASP A 61 9.55 5.82 -3.09
CA ASP A 61 9.90 7.10 -2.45
C ASP A 61 9.04 8.28 -2.95
N ARG A 62 8.68 8.26 -4.24
CA ARG A 62 7.85 9.27 -4.89
C ARG A 62 6.64 8.64 -5.54
N CYS A 63 5.45 8.95 -5.01
CA CYS A 63 4.19 8.52 -5.60
C CYS A 63 3.04 9.45 -5.22
N THR A 64 1.99 9.41 -6.02
CA THR A 64 0.72 10.07 -5.72
C THR A 64 -0.35 9.02 -5.52
N ILE A 65 -0.95 8.97 -4.33
CA ILE A 65 -2.08 8.10 -4.06
C ILE A 65 -3.37 8.91 -4.11
N LYS A 66 -4.34 8.44 -4.87
CA LYS A 66 -5.70 9.00 -4.95
C LYS A 66 -6.70 7.93 -4.56
N ILE A 67 -7.55 8.25 -3.60
CA ILE A 67 -8.59 7.35 -3.10
C ILE A 67 -9.93 7.82 -3.65
N TYR A 68 -10.65 6.89 -4.28
CA TYR A 68 -11.95 7.13 -4.89
C TYR A 68 -13.01 6.22 -4.29
N THR A 69 -14.26 6.68 -4.31
CA THR A 69 -15.41 5.79 -4.12
C THR A 69 -15.68 4.99 -5.39
N THR A 70 -16.51 3.94 -5.30
CA THR A 70 -17.01 3.20 -6.48
C THR A 70 -17.74 4.07 -7.50
N ASN A 71 -18.30 5.20 -7.04
CA ASN A 71 -18.97 6.19 -7.91
C ASN A 71 -17.98 7.18 -8.55
N GLY A 72 -16.66 7.00 -8.39
CA GLY A 72 -15.63 7.85 -8.97
C GLY A 72 -15.37 9.17 -8.22
N LYS A 73 -15.94 9.35 -7.01
CA LYS A 73 -15.73 10.57 -6.22
C LYS A 73 -14.39 10.51 -5.51
N LEU A 74 -13.58 11.55 -5.66
CA LEU A 74 -12.32 11.70 -4.93
C LEU A 74 -12.59 11.89 -3.42
N VAL A 75 -12.02 10.99 -2.62
CA VAL A 75 -12.13 10.99 -1.16
C VAL A 75 -10.97 11.76 -0.54
N ARG A 76 -9.74 11.35 -0.88
CA ARG A 76 -8.49 11.90 -0.35
C ARG A 76 -7.35 11.68 -1.34
N THR A 77 -6.36 12.57 -1.30
CA THR A 77 -5.12 12.46 -2.09
C THR A 77 -3.94 12.56 -1.14
N PHE A 78 -2.97 11.68 -1.31
CA PHE A 78 -1.69 11.72 -0.62
C PHE A 78 -0.59 11.90 -1.65
N LYS A 79 0.27 12.90 -1.42
CA LYS A 79 1.50 13.08 -2.20
C LYS A 79 2.67 12.65 -1.34
N LYS A 80 3.45 11.71 -1.86
CA LYS A 80 4.60 11.13 -1.18
C LYS A 80 5.89 11.59 -1.85
N ASP A 81 6.82 12.06 -1.04
CA ASP A 81 8.17 12.47 -1.45
C ASP A 81 9.18 12.17 -0.32
N ASN A 82 9.06 10.98 0.28
CA ASN A 82 9.86 10.57 1.42
C ASN A 82 10.20 9.07 1.36
N THR A 83 11.30 8.69 2.01
CA THR A 83 11.89 7.33 2.00
C THR A 83 11.11 6.27 2.77
N THR A 84 10.01 6.63 3.43
CA THR A 84 9.16 5.67 4.13
C THR A 84 8.45 4.77 3.12
N THR A 85 8.32 3.48 3.33
CA THR A 85 7.68 2.58 2.32
C THR A 85 6.17 2.41 2.53
N SER A 86 5.57 3.20 3.42
CA SER A 86 4.15 3.13 3.74
C SER A 86 3.52 4.50 3.95
N ILE A 87 2.19 4.54 3.80
CA ILE A 87 1.33 5.68 4.14
C ILE A 87 0.15 5.17 4.95
N ASP A 88 -0.16 5.91 6.01
CA ASP A 88 -1.28 5.63 6.89
C ASP A 88 -2.47 6.48 6.47
N TRP A 89 -3.58 5.82 6.16
CA TRP A 89 -4.87 6.44 5.96
C TRP A 89 -5.75 6.21 7.18
N ASP A 90 -6.18 7.31 7.77
CA ASP A 90 -7.09 7.43 8.91
C ASP A 90 -8.57 7.18 8.57
N LEU A 91 -8.88 6.64 7.39
CA LEU A 91 -10.23 6.51 6.85
C LEU A 91 -11.02 7.82 6.81
N ASN A 92 -10.33 8.96 6.78
CA ASN A 92 -10.98 10.26 6.63
C ASN A 92 -10.86 10.79 5.19
N ASN A 93 -11.82 11.62 4.81
CA ASN A 93 -11.74 12.36 3.55
C ASN A 93 -10.82 13.60 3.67
N HIS A 94 -10.69 14.38 2.59
CA HIS A 94 -9.94 15.64 2.58
C HIS A 94 -10.40 16.68 3.61
N LYS A 95 -11.61 16.59 4.17
CA LYS A 95 -12.14 17.46 5.24
C LYS A 95 -12.02 16.86 6.64
N ASN A 96 -11.23 15.79 6.81
CA ASN A 96 -11.12 15.04 8.07
C ASN A 96 -12.46 14.49 8.58
N ILE A 97 -13.41 14.23 7.68
CA ILE A 97 -14.66 13.56 8.02
C ILE A 97 -14.48 12.05 7.75
N PRO A 98 -14.84 11.18 8.70
CA PRO A 98 -14.85 9.74 8.49
C PRO A 98 -15.65 9.37 7.25
N VAL A 99 -15.15 8.43 6.45
CA VAL A 99 -15.87 7.97 5.25
C VAL A 99 -17.07 7.09 5.65
N ALA A 100 -17.69 6.34 4.73
CA ALA A 100 -18.68 5.33 5.10
C ALA A 100 -18.08 3.92 4.96
N GLY A 101 -18.70 2.92 5.58
CA GLY A 101 -18.34 1.53 5.28
C GLY A 101 -18.63 1.22 3.80
N GLY A 102 -17.69 0.58 3.10
CA GLY A 102 -17.86 0.25 1.69
C GLY A 102 -16.58 -0.07 0.93
N VAL A 103 -16.72 -0.17 -0.39
CA VAL A 103 -15.60 -0.40 -1.33
C VAL A 103 -15.02 0.94 -1.77
N TYR A 104 -13.69 1.01 -1.76
CA TYR A 104 -12.91 2.14 -2.24
C TYR A 104 -11.87 1.66 -3.26
N LEU A 105 -11.55 2.54 -4.20
CA LEU A 105 -10.51 2.34 -5.19
C LEU A 105 -9.32 3.21 -4.83
N ILE A 106 -8.15 2.60 -4.67
CA ILE A 106 -6.90 3.28 -4.35
C ILE A 106 -6.05 3.24 -5.61
N HIS A 107 -5.86 4.40 -6.22
CA HIS A 107 -5.01 4.58 -7.39
C HIS A 107 -3.66 5.12 -6.93
N VAL A 108 -2.60 4.39 -7.21
CA VAL A 108 -1.22 4.78 -6.92
C VAL A 108 -0.53 5.07 -8.24
N ASP A 109 -0.13 6.32 -8.43
CA ASP A 109 0.57 6.81 -9.60
C ASP A 109 2.05 7.06 -9.23
N VAL A 110 2.95 6.43 -9.96
CA VAL A 110 4.39 6.51 -9.75
C VAL A 110 5.03 7.12 -11.00
N PRO A 111 5.57 8.35 -10.91
CA PRO A 111 6.04 9.08 -12.08
C PRO A 111 7.22 8.35 -12.74
N GLY A 112 7.10 8.08 -14.04
CA GLY A 112 8.14 7.43 -14.84
C GLY A 112 8.18 5.90 -14.76
N ILE A 113 7.29 5.28 -13.97
CA ILE A 113 7.21 3.82 -13.83
C ILE A 113 5.86 3.30 -14.32
N GLY A 114 4.76 3.81 -13.77
CA GLY A 114 3.42 3.34 -14.09
C GLY A 114 2.40 3.62 -12.98
N GLU A 115 1.24 3.01 -13.12
CA GLU A 115 0.12 3.16 -12.18
C GLU A 115 -0.40 1.80 -11.70
N ARG A 116 -0.90 1.77 -10.47
CA ARG A 116 -1.52 0.60 -9.85
C ARG A 116 -2.84 0.96 -9.20
N VAL A 117 -3.90 0.20 -9.51
CA VAL A 117 -5.22 0.36 -8.89
C VAL A 117 -5.51 -0.80 -7.95
N LEU A 118 -5.81 -0.51 -6.69
CA LEU A 118 -6.15 -1.45 -5.64
C LEU A 118 -7.62 -1.31 -5.24
N LYS A 119 -8.25 -2.44 -4.91
CA LYS A 119 -9.61 -2.48 -4.35
C LYS A 119 -9.51 -2.71 -2.85
N PHE A 120 -10.05 -1.78 -2.09
CA PHE A 120 -10.09 -1.85 -0.63
C PHE A 120 -11.54 -1.93 -0.15
N PHE A 121 -11.81 -2.80 0.80
CA PHE A 121 -13.08 -2.82 1.52
C PHE A 121 -12.88 -2.40 2.97
N GLY A 122 -13.50 -1.29 3.35
CA GLY A 122 -13.52 -0.79 4.73
C GLY A 122 -14.87 -1.06 5.37
N GLY A 123 -14.94 -2.03 6.28
CA GLY A 123 -16.08 -2.22 7.18
C GLY A 123 -15.96 -1.28 8.37
N MET A 124 -16.73 -0.19 8.36
CA MET A 124 -16.72 0.79 9.45
C MET A 124 -17.75 0.42 10.51
N ARG A 125 -17.42 0.61 11.80
CA ARG A 125 -18.43 0.50 12.87
C ARG A 125 -19.31 1.73 12.84
N GLN A 126 -20.60 1.54 13.14
CA GLN A 126 -21.42 2.64 13.60
C GLN A 126 -20.84 3.10 14.95
N ILE A 127 -20.39 4.34 15.02
CA ILE A 127 -20.02 4.95 16.29
C ILE A 127 -21.29 5.09 17.13
N ASP A 128 -21.44 4.27 18.17
CA ASP A 128 -22.49 4.46 19.16
C ASP A 128 -22.05 5.61 20.09
N LEU A 129 -22.70 6.76 19.94
CA LEU A 129 -22.49 7.95 20.78
C LEU A 129 -23.43 7.98 22.00
N GLN A 130 -24.20 6.93 22.27
CA GLN A 130 -25.20 6.88 23.35
C GLN A 130 -24.66 6.32 24.67
N GLY A 131 -23.34 6.35 24.87
CA GLY A 131 -22.69 5.81 26.08
C GLY A 131 -21.52 6.65 26.59
N ILE A 132 -21.65 7.99 26.62
CA ILE A 132 -20.82 8.90 27.43
C ILE A 132 -21.73 9.60 28.43
#